data_AF-A0A1M5QMA7-F1
#
_entry.id   AF-A0A1M5QMA7-F1
#
_cell.length_a   1.000
_cell.length_b   1.000
_cell.length_c   1.000
_cell.angle_alpha   90.00
_cell.angle_beta   90.00
_cell.angle_gamma   90.00
#
_symmetry.space_group_name_H-M   'P 1'
#
loop_
_entity.id
_entity.type
_entity.pdbx_description
1 polymer ?
#
loop_
_entity_poly.entity_id
_entity_poly.type
_entity_poly.pdbx_seq_one_letter_code
_entity_poly.pdbx_strand_id
1 'polypeptide(L)'
;MLKKIIIKFIQGIAYGCTVLTVLGLIFAINDGSNFNSLTSHEYIRNVIASMISGVGFVVPSIIYERKNLSMGMQIFIHMGVGLTVYILSALYGGWIPVDYGLRAIVLSIIIMIIMSFIIWSGFYIYFKREAKIMNMKIQDLEK
;
A
#
# COMPACT_ATOMS: atom_id res chain seq x y z
N MET A 1 17.22 14.20 6.63
CA MET A 1 16.80 12.93 6.01
C MET A 1 16.23 11.94 7.02
N LEU A 2 16.91 11.65 8.13
CA LEU A 2 16.44 10.71 9.16
C LEU A 2 15.02 10.99 9.69
N LYS A 3 14.74 12.24 10.11
CA LYS A 3 13.40 12.68 10.57
C LYS A 3 12.28 12.30 9.58
N LYS A 4 12.56 12.43 8.28
CA LYS A 4 11.59 12.15 7.22
C LYS A 4 11.30 10.66 7.08
N ILE A 5 12.35 9.83 7.15
CA ILE A 5 12.22 8.37 7.12
C ILE A 5 11.39 7.91 8.32
N ILE A 6 11.63 8.45 9.51
CA ILE A 6 10.85 8.14 10.72
C ILE A 6 9.37 8.51 10.54
N ILE A 7 9.08 9.71 10.02
CA ILE A 7 7.69 10.13 9.74
C ILE A 7 7.03 9.18 8.74
N LYS A 8 7.72 8.84 7.65
CA LYS A 8 7.19 7.93 6.62
C LYS A 8 6.99 6.50 7.16
N PHE A 9 7.85 6.05 8.06
CA PHE A 9 7.70 4.77 8.73
C PHE A 9 6.45 4.74 9.62
N ILE A 10 6.24 5.76 10.45
CA ILE A 10 5.03 5.88 11.29
C ILE A 10 3.77 5.98 10.42
N GLN A 11 3.83 6.76 9.33
CA GLN A 11 2.73 6.85 8.36
C GLN A 11 2.46 5.48 7.71
N GLY A 12 3.50 4.72 7.38
CA GLY A 12 3.38 3.35 6.85
C GLY A 12 2.62 2.44 7.79
N ILE A 13 2.99 2.42 9.06
CA ILE A 13 2.28 1.66 10.10
C ILE A 13 0.82 2.11 10.19
N ALA A 14 0.58 3.43 10.26
CA ALA A 14 -0.76 3.97 10.36
C ALA A 14 -1.65 3.56 9.18
N TYR A 15 -1.16 3.70 7.94
CA TYR A 15 -1.91 3.29 6.75
C TYR A 15 -2.16 1.79 6.71
N GLY A 16 -1.18 0.96 7.09
CA GLY A 16 -1.36 -0.48 7.23
C GLY A 16 -2.49 -0.80 8.21
N CYS A 17 -2.42 -0.26 9.43
CA CYS A 17 -3.48 -0.45 10.42
C CYS A 17 -4.85 0.04 9.93
N THR A 18 -4.92 1.20 9.27
CA THR A 18 -6.19 1.70 8.72
C THR A 18 -6.78 0.76 7.68
N VAL A 19 -5.98 0.27 6.73
CA VAL A 19 -6.44 -0.67 5.69
C VAL A 19 -6.92 -1.97 6.34
N LEU A 20 -6.17 -2.52 7.30
CA LEU A 20 -6.57 -3.72 8.02
C LEU A 20 -7.91 -3.53 8.74
N THR A 21 -8.11 -2.42 9.45
CA THR A 21 -9.35 -2.14 10.18
C THR A 21 -10.53 -1.96 9.22
N VAL A 22 -10.34 -1.26 8.09
CA VAL A 22 -11.39 -1.09 7.09
C VAL A 22 -11.78 -2.43 6.47
N LEU A 23 -10.81 -3.27 6.10
CA LEU A 23 -11.08 -4.61 5.58
C LEU A 23 -11.76 -5.50 6.63
N GLY A 24 -11.27 -5.45 7.87
CA GLY A 24 -11.87 -6.17 9.00
C GLY A 24 -13.32 -5.77 9.24
N LEU A 25 -13.66 -4.48 9.14
CA LEU A 25 -15.03 -3.99 9.25
C LEU A 25 -15.91 -4.51 8.10
N ILE A 26 -15.41 -4.49 6.87
CA ILE A 26 -16.13 -5.03 5.70
C ILE A 26 -16.40 -6.53 5.91
N PHE A 27 -15.41 -7.31 6.35
CA PHE A 27 -15.60 -8.73 6.62
C PHE A 27 -16.58 -8.97 7.78
N ALA A 28 -16.49 -8.20 8.87
CA ALA A 28 -17.39 -8.34 10.01
C ALA A 28 -18.86 -8.08 9.65
N ILE A 29 -19.13 -7.13 8.74
CA ILE A 29 -20.50 -6.82 8.27
C ILE A 29 -21.05 -7.93 7.37
N ASN A 30 -20.23 -8.48 6.47
CA ASN A 30 -20.70 -9.42 5.45
C ASN A 30 -20.67 -10.88 5.92
N ASP A 31 -19.80 -11.24 6.86
CA ASP A 31 -19.51 -12.63 7.23
C ASP A 31 -19.14 -12.76 8.73
N GLY A 32 -19.98 -12.17 9.59
CA GLY A 32 -19.77 -12.13 11.04
C GLY A 32 -19.58 -13.51 11.70
N SER A 33 -20.06 -14.59 11.09
CA SER A 33 -19.81 -15.96 11.55
C SER A 33 -18.34 -16.39 11.43
N ASN A 34 -17.66 -16.02 10.34
CA ASN A 34 -16.24 -16.35 10.13
C ASN A 34 -15.30 -15.36 10.84
N PHE A 35 -15.76 -14.16 11.18
CA PHE A 35 -14.96 -13.24 12.01
C PHE A 35 -14.77 -13.77 13.44
N ASN A 36 -15.76 -14.48 13.98
CA ASN A 36 -15.71 -15.07 15.32
C ASN A 36 -14.74 -16.26 15.44
N SER A 37 -14.25 -16.82 14.32
CA SER A 37 -13.28 -17.92 14.32
C SER A 37 -11.83 -17.47 14.20
N LEU A 38 -11.56 -16.16 14.11
CA LEU A 38 -10.20 -15.63 14.03
C LEU A 38 -9.44 -15.87 15.34
N THR A 39 -8.36 -16.65 15.29
CA THR A 39 -7.52 -16.88 16.46
C THR A 39 -6.68 -15.64 16.80
N SER A 40 -6.24 -15.52 18.05
CA SER A 40 -5.33 -14.45 18.48
C SER A 40 -4.02 -14.45 17.69
N HIS A 41 -3.51 -15.63 17.33
CA HIS A 41 -2.32 -15.79 16.49
C HIS A 41 -2.53 -15.24 15.08
N GLU A 42 -3.64 -15.57 14.42
CA GLU A 42 -3.97 -15.05 13.09
C GLU A 42 -4.17 -13.53 13.09
N TYR A 43 -4.83 -13.01 14.13
CA TYR A 43 -4.99 -11.57 14.31
C TYR A 43 -3.63 -10.86 14.40
N ILE A 44 -2.73 -11.30 15.28
CA ILE A 44 -1.39 -10.72 15.43
C ILE A 44 -0.62 -10.78 14.10
N ARG A 45 -0.71 -11.91 13.39
CA ARG A 45 -0.05 -12.11 12.10
C ARG A 45 -0.55 -11.11 11.06
N ASN A 46 -1.86 -10.87 10.99
CA ASN A 46 -2.48 -9.89 10.10
C ASN A 46 -2.10 -8.45 10.45
N VAL A 47 -2.04 -8.11 11.74
CA VAL A 47 -1.60 -6.78 12.20
C VAL A 47 -0.16 -6.52 11.77
N ILE A 48 0.76 -7.44 12.05
CA ILE A 48 2.18 -7.31 11.69
C ILE A 48 2.35 -7.23 10.17
N ALA A 49 1.72 -8.15 9.43
CA ALA A 49 1.76 -8.17 7.97
C ALA A 49 1.27 -6.85 7.36
N SER A 50 0.18 -6.30 7.90
CA SER A 50 -0.37 -5.04 7.42
C SER A 50 0.54 -3.85 7.70
N MET A 51 1.10 -3.75 8.91
CA MET A 51 2.05 -2.69 9.26
C MET A 51 3.29 -2.72 8.36
N ILE A 52 3.88 -3.91 8.16
CA ILE A 52 5.06 -4.10 7.29
C ILE A 52 4.72 -3.74 5.85
N SER A 53 3.56 -4.16 5.34
CA SER A 53 3.09 -3.82 3.99
C SER A 53 2.94 -2.31 3.80
N GLY A 54 2.30 -1.63 4.77
CA GLY A 54 2.13 -0.19 4.74
C GLY A 54 3.47 0.56 4.72
N VAL A 55 4.42 0.14 5.56
CA VAL A 55 5.80 0.66 5.53
C VAL A 55 6.48 0.41 4.18
N GLY A 56 6.29 -0.80 3.63
CA GLY A 56 6.84 -1.24 2.35
C GLY A 56 6.45 -0.34 1.18
N PHE A 57 5.23 0.20 1.16
CA PHE A 57 4.83 1.19 0.14
C PHE A 57 5.21 2.62 0.54
N VAL A 58 5.05 3.01 1.80
CA VAL A 58 5.14 4.44 2.17
C VAL A 58 6.59 4.94 2.25
N VAL A 59 7.53 4.13 2.75
CA VAL A 59 8.93 4.57 2.87
C VAL A 59 9.59 4.75 1.50
N PRO A 60 9.47 3.82 0.53
CA PRO A 60 10.05 3.98 -0.80
C PRO A 60 9.50 5.17 -1.59
N SER A 61 8.32 5.71 -1.23
CA SER A 61 7.74 6.90 -1.88
C SER A 61 8.66 8.13 -1.84
N ILE A 62 9.66 8.17 -0.94
CA ILE A 62 10.69 9.22 -0.89
C ILE A 62 11.45 9.34 -2.23
N ILE A 63 11.50 8.27 -3.04
CA ILE A 63 12.18 8.29 -4.34
C ILE A 63 11.61 9.33 -5.31
N TYR A 64 10.33 9.71 -5.17
CA TYR A 64 9.70 10.74 -6.02
C TYR A 64 10.29 12.15 -5.85
N GLU A 65 11.11 12.36 -4.83
CA GLU A 65 11.79 13.65 -4.59
C GLU A 65 13.12 13.76 -5.35
N ARG A 66 13.60 12.64 -5.90
CA ARG A 66 14.87 12.56 -6.61
C ARG A 66 14.71 13.06 -8.04
N LYS A 67 15.00 14.35 -8.27
CA LYS A 67 14.96 15.00 -9.58
C LYS A 67 15.91 14.39 -10.63
N ASN A 68 16.92 13.65 -10.21
CA ASN A 68 17.90 12.99 -11.07
C ASN A 68 17.42 11.65 -11.66
N LEU A 69 16.24 11.16 -11.28
CA LEU A 69 15.64 9.94 -11.82
C LEU A 69 14.44 10.28 -12.69
N SER A 70 14.25 9.53 -13.78
CA SER A 70 13.02 9.61 -14.57
C SER A 70 11.83 9.12 -13.75
N MET A 71 10.63 9.64 -14.07
CA MET A 71 9.40 9.23 -13.40
C MET A 71 9.19 7.70 -13.47
N GLY A 72 9.50 7.08 -14.62
CA GLY A 72 9.41 5.63 -14.79
C GLY A 72 10.32 4.86 -13.81
N MET A 73 11.56 5.31 -13.62
CA MET A 73 12.49 4.68 -12.67
C MET A 73 12.03 4.87 -11.22
N GLN A 74 11.50 6.05 -10.88
CA GLN A 74 10.94 6.31 -9.55
C GLN A 74 9.77 5.37 -9.25
N ILE A 75 8.86 5.19 -10.21
CA ILE A 75 7.73 4.24 -10.10
C ILE A 75 8.26 2.82 -9.95
N PHE A 76 9.22 2.41 -10.79
CA PHE A 76 9.79 1.06 -10.73
C PHE A 76 10.40 0.74 -9.37
N ILE A 77 11.20 1.65 -8.81
CA ILE A 77 11.81 1.47 -7.47
C ILE A 77 10.73 1.40 -6.39
N HIS A 78 9.78 2.35 -6.38
CA HIS A 78 8.74 2.39 -5.36
C HIS A 78 7.85 1.14 -5.44
N MET A 79 7.33 0.82 -6.62
CA MET A 79 6.48 -0.35 -6.83
C MET A 79 7.23 -1.65 -6.59
N GLY A 80 8.47 -1.77 -7.06
CA GLY A 80 9.29 -2.96 -6.86
C GLY A 80 9.51 -3.26 -5.38
N VAL A 81 9.90 -2.27 -4.59
CA VAL A 81 10.08 -2.45 -3.13
C VAL A 81 8.74 -2.71 -2.45
N GLY A 82 7.71 -1.91 -2.74
CA GLY A 82 6.38 -2.05 -2.13
C GLY A 82 5.74 -3.40 -2.39
N LEU A 83 5.73 -3.87 -3.63
CA LEU A 83 5.18 -5.17 -4.01
C LEU A 83 5.97 -6.33 -3.42
N THR A 84 7.30 -6.23 -3.37
CA THR A 84 8.13 -7.28 -2.76
C THR A 84 7.79 -7.44 -1.28
N VAL A 85 7.76 -6.32 -0.54
CA VAL A 85 7.41 -6.34 0.89
C VAL A 85 5.97 -6.81 1.10
N TYR A 86 5.04 -6.40 0.24
CA TYR A 86 3.64 -6.80 0.31
C TYR A 86 3.44 -8.30 0.08
N ILE A 87 4.10 -8.89 -0.92
CA ILE A 87 4.03 -10.33 -1.19
C ILE A 87 4.59 -11.13 -0.02
N LEU A 88 5.76 -10.74 0.52
CA LEU A 88 6.34 -11.40 1.69
C LEU A 88 5.42 -11.29 2.92
N SER A 89 4.84 -10.12 3.14
CA SER A 89 3.87 -9.90 4.22
C SER A 89 2.60 -10.73 4.02
N ALA A 90 2.14 -10.89 2.77
CA ALA A 90 0.96 -11.68 2.44
C ALA A 90 1.20 -13.19 2.63
N LEU A 91 2.39 -13.68 2.31
CA LEU A 91 2.81 -15.05 2.62
C LEU A 91 2.83 -15.26 4.14
N TYR A 92 3.47 -14.35 4.88
CA TYR A 92 3.49 -14.41 6.35
C TYR A 92 2.07 -14.33 6.94
N GLY A 93 1.23 -13.41 6.45
CA GLY A 93 -0.16 -13.22 6.88
C GLY A 93 -1.07 -14.40 6.52
N GLY A 94 -0.68 -15.25 5.56
CA GLY A 94 -1.52 -16.32 5.02
C GLY A 94 -2.64 -15.80 4.13
N TRP A 95 -2.45 -14.66 3.48
CA TRP A 95 -3.43 -14.08 2.55
C TRP A 95 -3.41 -14.76 1.19
N ILE A 96 -2.30 -15.44 0.86
CA ILE A 96 -2.15 -16.19 -0.38
C ILE A 96 -2.59 -17.63 -0.14
N PRO A 97 -3.57 -18.15 -0.89
CA PRO A 97 -4.14 -19.49 -0.71
C PRO A 97 -3.21 -20.56 -1.29
N VAL A 98 -2.09 -20.82 -0.61
CA VAL A 98 -1.04 -21.75 -1.09
C VAL A 98 -1.53 -23.20 -1.20
N ASP A 99 -2.51 -23.60 -0.39
CA ASP A 99 -3.07 -24.96 -0.38
C ASP A 99 -4.01 -25.24 -1.57
N TYR A 100 -4.44 -24.20 -2.28
CA TYR A 100 -5.35 -24.30 -3.44
C TYR A 100 -4.59 -24.44 -4.78
N GLY A 101 -3.27 -24.68 -4.71
CA GLY A 101 -2.41 -24.95 -5.86
C GLY A 101 -1.91 -23.70 -6.61
N LEU A 102 -1.02 -23.94 -7.58
CA LEU A 102 -0.27 -22.89 -8.29
C LEU A 102 -1.16 -21.83 -8.94
N ARG A 103 -2.31 -22.23 -9.51
CA ARG A 103 -3.25 -21.31 -10.16
C ARG A 103 -3.79 -20.27 -9.19
N ALA A 104 -4.15 -20.66 -7.97
CA ALA A 104 -4.68 -19.77 -6.96
C ALA A 104 -3.60 -18.76 -6.50
N ILE A 105 -2.38 -19.24 -6.27
CA ILE A 105 -1.22 -18.42 -5.91
C ILE A 105 -0.96 -17.33 -6.97
N VAL A 106 -0.88 -17.72 -8.25
CA VAL A 106 -0.61 -16.78 -9.35
C VAL A 106 -1.72 -15.75 -9.47
N LEU A 107 -2.99 -16.17 -9.37
CA LEU A 107 -4.12 -15.25 -9.46
C LEU A 107 -4.13 -14.23 -8.30
N SER A 108 -3.85 -14.68 -7.08
CA SER A 108 -3.75 -13.79 -5.91
C SER A 108 -2.66 -12.74 -6.10
N ILE A 109 -1.47 -13.13 -6.57
CA ILE A 109 -0.37 -12.21 -6.83
C ILE A 109 -0.73 -11.19 -7.93
N ILE A 110 -1.38 -11.64 -9.01
CA ILE A 110 -1.83 -10.73 -10.09
C ILE A 110 -2.83 -9.71 -9.54
N ILE A 111 -3.81 -10.14 -8.74
CA ILE A 111 -4.79 -9.25 -8.12
C ILE A 111 -4.09 -8.23 -7.21
N MET A 112 -3.14 -8.66 -6.38
CA MET A 112 -2.36 -7.79 -5.50
C MET A 112 -1.59 -6.72 -6.28
N ILE A 113 -0.98 -7.10 -7.41
CA ILE A 113 -0.26 -6.16 -8.29
C ILE A 113 -1.24 -5.15 -8.88
N ILE A 114 -2.34 -5.63 -9.49
CA ILE A 114 -3.35 -4.77 -10.11
C ILE A 114 -3.91 -3.77 -9.10
N MET A 115 -4.30 -4.23 -7.91
CA MET A 115 -4.84 -3.37 -6.86
C MET A 115 -3.83 -2.31 -6.41
N SER A 116 -2.56 -2.68 -6.29
CA SER A 116 -1.49 -1.74 -5.93
C SER A 116 -1.34 -0.63 -6.98
N PHE A 117 -1.39 -0.97 -8.28
CA PHE A 117 -1.35 0.01 -9.36
C PHE A 117 -2.62 0.86 -9.45
N ILE A 118 -3.80 0.30 -9.15
CA ILE A 118 -5.06 1.06 -9.09
C ILE A 118 -4.98 2.13 -8.00
N ILE A 119 -4.62 1.74 -6.77
CA ILE A 119 -4.52 2.65 -5.62
C ILE A 119 -3.52 3.77 -5.93
N TRP A 120 -2.33 3.40 -6.40
CA TRP A 120 -1.31 4.38 -6.74
C TRP A 120 -1.73 5.32 -7.87
N SER A 121 -2.38 4.80 -8.92
CA SER A 121 -2.85 5.62 -10.04
C SER A 121 -3.90 6.63 -9.58
N GLY A 122 -4.79 6.23 -8.67
CA GLY A 122 -5.76 7.13 -8.04
C GLY A 122 -5.09 8.31 -7.34
N PHE A 123 -4.10 8.03 -6.48
CA PHE A 123 -3.32 9.08 -5.81
C PHE A 123 -2.52 9.93 -6.81
N TYR A 124 -1.87 9.31 -7.79
CA TYR A 124 -1.09 10.02 -8.81
C TYR A 124 -1.97 11.02 -9.58
N ILE A 125 -3.12 10.59 -10.08
CA ILE A 125 -4.05 11.44 -10.83
C ILE A 125 -4.56 12.58 -9.95
N TYR A 126 -4.93 12.29 -8.70
CA TYR A 126 -5.39 13.29 -7.73
C TYR A 126 -4.32 14.37 -7.50
N PHE A 127 -3.11 13.99 -7.10
CA PHE A 127 -2.04 14.95 -6.83
C PHE A 127 -1.55 15.69 -8.08
N LYS A 128 -1.59 15.05 -9.25
CA LYS A 128 -1.30 15.71 -10.52
C LYS A 128 -2.32 16.82 -10.85
N ARG A 129 -3.61 16.59 -10.53
CA ARG A 129 -4.66 17.60 -10.69
C ARG A 129 -4.47 18.77 -9.72
N GLU A 130 -4.21 18.48 -8.44
CA GLU A 130 -3.94 19.53 -7.44
C GLU A 130 -2.73 20.39 -7.82
N ALA A 131 -1.64 19.78 -8.28
CA ALA A 131 -0.46 20.53 -8.75
C ALA A 131 -0.80 21.45 -9.93
N LYS A 132 -1.64 21.00 -10.87
CA LYS A 132 -2.09 21.83 -12.00
C LYS A 132 -2.92 23.03 -11.53
N ILE A 133 -3.83 22.80 -10.59
CA ILE A 133 -4.70 23.87 -10.01
C ILE A 133 -3.84 24.90 -9.27
N MET A 134 -2.87 24.46 -8.46
CA MET A 134 -1.96 25.39 -7.77
C MET A 134 -1.13 26.23 -8.74
N ASN A 135 -0.59 25.62 -9.81
CA ASN A 135 0.17 26.35 -10.82
C ASN A 135 -0.67 27.41 -11.55
N MET A 136 -1.94 27.11 -11.86
CA MET A 136 -2.86 28.08 -12.45
C MET A 136 -3.10 29.29 -11.53
N LYS A 137 -3.36 29.04 -10.24
CA LYS A 137 -3.58 30.12 -9.26
C LYS A 137 -2.37 31.02 -9.10
N ILE A 138 -1.15 30.46 -9.12
CA ILE A 138 0.09 31.25 -9.06
C ILE A 138 0.21 32.15 -10.30
N GLN A 139 -0.03 31.61 -11.50
CA GLN A 139 0.00 32.39 -12.74
C GLN A 139 -1.04 33.51 -12.78
N ASP A 140 -2.22 33.32 -12.18
CA ASP A 140 -3.25 34.35 -12.12
C ASP A 140 -2.93 35.43 -11.08
N LEU A 141 -2.12 35.15 -10.06
CA LEU A 141 -1.61 36.13 -9.09
C LEU A 141 -0.42 36.96 -9.63
N GLU A 142 0.29 36.43 -10.62
CA GLU A 142 1.42 37.09 -11.29
C GLU A 142 1.00 37.99 -12.46
N LYS A 143 -0.30 38.01 -12.82
CA LYS A 143 -0.90 38.93 -13.79
C LYS A 143 -1.41 40.20 -13.12
#